data_AF-A0AAQ3L8Q0-F1
#
_entry.id   AF-A0AAQ3L8Q0-F1
#
_cell.length_a   1.000
_cell.length_b   1.000
_cell.length_c   1.000
_cell.angle_alpha   90.00
_cell.angle_beta   90.00
_cell.angle_gamma   90.00
#
_symmetry.space_group_name_H-M   'P 1'
#
loop_
_entity.id
_entity.type
_entity.pdbx_description
1 polymer ?
#
loop_
_entity_poly.entity_id
_entity_poly.type
_entity_poly.pdbx_seq_one_letter_code
_entity_poly.pdbx_strand_id
1 'polypeptide(L)' 'MNAQEVAEKAACQQCAYWKASNETQGECRRNAPQSVVFAVDESTRFETHFPVTEASDWCGEFEAKV' A
#
# COMPACT_ATOMS: atom_id res chain seq x y z
N MET A 1 14.67 8.93 24.66
CA MET A 1 13.28 8.63 24.24
C MET A 1 13.40 7.53 23.20
N ASN A 2 12.96 6.31 23.53
CA ASN A 2 13.24 5.11 22.73
C ASN A 2 12.23 4.95 21.59
N ALA A 3 12.72 4.75 20.37
CA ALA A 3 11.95 4.62 19.14
C ALA A 3 11.19 3.27 19.01
N GLN A 4 10.95 2.56 20.12
CA GLN A 4 10.61 1.14 20.11
C GLN A 4 9.16 0.80 20.52
N GLU A 5 8.26 1.77 20.67
CA GLU A 5 6.87 1.49 21.08
C GLU A 5 5.76 2.13 20.21
N VAL A 6 6.10 2.77 19.08
CA VAL A 6 5.10 3.60 18.34
C VAL A 6 4.56 2.93 17.06
N ALA A 7 5.15 1.84 16.56
CA ALA A 7 4.82 1.30 15.22
C ALA A 7 3.92 0.03 15.18
N GLU A 8 3.59 -0.59 16.31
CA GLU A 8 2.86 -1.89 16.28
C GLU A 8 1.32 -1.79 16.09
N LYS A 9 0.73 -0.60 16.12
CA LYS A 9 -0.75 -0.45 16.15
C LYS A 9 -1.40 0.32 15.00
N ALA A 10 -0.62 0.93 14.11
CA ALA A 10 -1.15 1.75 13.02
C ALA A 10 -0.35 1.53 11.73
N ALA A 11 -0.13 0.28 11.34
CA ALA A 11 0.55 -0.09 10.11
C ALA A 11 -0.42 -0.60 9.05
N CYS A 12 0.02 -0.61 7.80
CA CYS A 12 -0.72 -1.10 6.65
C CYS A 12 -1.34 -2.48 6.89
N GLN A 13 -0.63 -3.42 7.50
CA GLN A 13 -1.14 -4.76 7.80
C GLN A 13 -2.49 -4.77 8.57
N GLN A 14 -2.68 -3.79 9.46
CA GLN A 14 -3.86 -3.64 10.31
C GLN A 14 -4.90 -2.67 9.73
N CYS A 15 -4.57 -2.00 8.61
CA CYS A 15 -5.39 -0.96 8.02
C CYS A 15 -6.54 -1.54 7.18
N ALA A 16 -7.76 -1.02 7.33
CA ALA A 16 -8.97 -1.41 6.60
C ALA A 16 -8.81 -1.30 5.08
N TYR A 17 -7.95 -0.38 4.63
CA TYR A 17 -7.69 -0.12 3.21
C TYR A 17 -6.61 -1.03 2.61
N TRP A 18 -5.90 -1.82 3.40
CA TRP A 18 -4.75 -2.58 2.89
C TRP A 18 -5.13 -4.01 2.54
N LYS A 19 -4.84 -4.39 1.30
CA LYS A 19 -5.04 -5.75 0.80
C LYS A 19 -3.70 -6.46 0.66
N ALA A 20 -3.47 -7.46 1.49
CA ALA A 20 -2.25 -8.27 1.44
C ALA A 20 -2.10 -8.99 0.09
N SER A 21 -0.91 -8.91 -0.48
CA SER A 21 -0.48 -9.74 -1.63
C SER A 21 0.39 -10.91 -1.15
N ASN A 22 1.16 -10.69 -0.08
CA ASN A 22 1.89 -11.70 0.66
C ASN A 22 2.04 -11.25 2.13
N GLU A 23 2.90 -11.92 2.90
CA GLU A 23 3.10 -11.63 4.33
C GLU A 23 3.71 -10.26 4.61
N THR A 24 4.52 -9.72 3.70
CA THR A 24 5.29 -8.48 3.91
C THR A 24 4.84 -7.32 3.03
N GLN A 25 4.02 -7.56 2.01
CA GLN A 25 3.60 -6.55 1.04
C GLN A 25 2.14 -6.70 0.63
N GLY A 26 1.57 -5.57 0.22
CA GLY A 26 0.19 -5.49 -0.23
C GLY A 26 -0.14 -4.14 -0.85
N GLU A 27 -1.36 -4.04 -1.34
CA GLU A 27 -1.89 -2.84 -1.98
C GLU A 27 -2.56 -1.92 -0.96
N CYS A 28 -2.14 -0.66 -0.90
CA CYS A 28 -2.86 0.37 -0.19
C CYS A 28 -4.00 0.92 -1.06
N ARG A 29 -5.25 0.67 -0.66
CA ARG A 29 -6.45 1.05 -1.43
C ARG A 29 -7.17 2.28 -0.86
N ARG A 30 -6.48 3.08 -0.05
CA ARG A 30 -7.02 4.33 0.54
C ARG A 30 -7.38 5.35 -0.54
N ASN A 31 -6.61 5.39 -1.63
CA ASN A 31 -6.88 6.22 -2.80
C ASN A 31 -7.16 5.32 -4.02
N ALA A 32 -7.81 5.89 -5.03
CA ALA A 32 -8.05 5.21 -6.31
C ALA A 32 -6.74 4.72 -6.96
N PRO A 33 -6.76 3.63 -7.74
CA PRO A 33 -5.57 3.13 -8.43
C PRO A 33 -5.01 4.20 -9.38
N GLN A 34 -3.69 4.21 -9.53
CA GLN A 34 -2.97 5.17 -10.36
C GLN A 34 -2.68 4.54 -11.72
N SER A 35 -2.79 5.34 -12.79
CA SER A 35 -2.43 4.89 -14.13
C SER A 35 -0.93 4.86 -14.30
N VAL A 36 -0.41 3.73 -14.77
CA VAL A 36 0.98 3.54 -15.16
C VAL A 36 1.01 3.37 -16.68
N VAL A 37 1.79 4.22 -17.34
CA VAL A 37 2.00 4.18 -18.79
C VAL A 37 3.39 3.65 -19.03
N PHE A 38 3.52 2.62 -19.86
CA PHE A 38 4.81 2.06 -20.22
C PHE A 38 4.83 1.63 -21.69
N ALA A 39 5.98 1.81 -22.32
CA ALA A 39 6.23 1.37 -23.67
C ALA A 39 6.71 -0.09 -23.65
N VAL A 40 6.03 -0.95 -24.41
CA VAL A 40 6.47 -2.32 -24.70
C VAL A 40 6.64 -2.40 -26.20
N ASP A 41 7.89 -2.51 -26.65
CA ASP A 41 8.28 -2.45 -28.05
C ASP A 41 7.75 -1.16 -28.73
N GLU A 42 7.01 -1.30 -29.83
CA GLU A 42 6.37 -0.19 -30.56
C GLU A 42 4.97 0.17 -30.03
N SER A 43 4.52 -0.51 -28.96
CA SER A 43 3.18 -0.31 -28.38
C SER A 43 3.22 0.43 -27.04
N THR A 44 2.34 1.41 -26.87
CA THR A 44 2.10 2.04 -25.56
C THR A 44 1.01 1.26 -24.83
N ARG A 45 1.30 0.79 -23.61
CA ARG A 45 0.33 0.13 -22.74
C ARG A 45 -0.04 1.03 -21.56
N PHE A 46 -1.28 0.88 -21.13
CA PHE A 46 -1.86 1.60 -20.00
C PHE A 46 -2.38 0.55 -19.02
N GLU A 47 -1.87 0.57 -17.80
CA GLU A 47 -2.37 -0.24 -16.71
C GLU A 47 -2.73 0.65 -15.51
N THR A 48 -3.57 0.14 -14.62
CA THR A 48 -3.94 0.85 -13.39
C THR A 48 -3.65 -0.03 -12.18
N HIS A 49 -2.89 0.49 -11.23
CA HIS A 49 -2.46 -0.25 -10.05
C HIS A 49 -2.68 0.54 -8.78
N PHE A 50 -3.03 -0.13 -7.69
CA PHE A 50 -2.93 0.48 -6.37
C PHE A 50 -1.45 0.55 -5.94
N PRO A 51 -1.06 1.56 -5.14
CA PRO A 51 0.28 1.60 -4.56
C PRO A 51 0.59 0.33 -3.76
N VAL A 52 1.73 -0.30 -4.05
CA VAL A 52 2.27 -1.41 -3.26
C VAL A 52 3.06 -0.83 -2.09
N THR A 53 2.80 -1.32 -0.89
CA THR A 53 3.37 -0.87 0.38
C THR A 53 3.79 -2.08 1.20
N GLU A 54 4.76 -1.89 2.11
CA GLU A 54 5.10 -2.90 3.10
C GLU A 54 4.01 -3.02 4.17
N ALA A 55 3.91 -4.20 4.77
CA ALA A 55 2.99 -4.48 5.88
C ALA A 55 3.21 -3.51 7.06
N SER A 56 4.45 -3.08 7.28
CA SER A 56 4.90 -2.16 8.32
C SER A 56 4.76 -0.67 7.99
N ASP A 57 4.38 -0.32 6.76
CA ASP A 57 4.27 1.09 6.35
C ASP A 57 3.11 1.81 7.05
N TRP A 58 3.22 3.14 7.14
CA TRP A 58 2.15 4.02 7.62
C TRP A 58 2.08 5.30 6.79
N CYS A 59 0.90 5.59 6.23
CA CYS A 59 0.68 6.73 5.35
C CYS A 59 0.06 7.96 6.04
N GLY A 60 -0.18 7.92 7.35
CA GLY A 60 -0.87 8.98 8.08
C GLY A 60 -2.40 8.88 8.10
N GLU A 61 -2.99 8.02 7.27
CA GLU A 61 -4.44 7.87 7.09
C GLU A 61 -4.94 6.47 7.49
N PHE A 62 -4.40 5.94 8.58
CA PHE A 62 -4.75 4.62 9.08
C PHE A 62 -6.20 4.57 9.58
N GLU A 63 -6.92 3.51 9.18
CA GLU A 63 -8.18 3.10 9.79
C GLU A 63 -8.10 1.63 10.18
N ALA A 64 -8.50 1.27 11.39
CA ALA A 64 -8.46 -0.12 11.83
C ALA A 64 -9.48 -0.98 11.07
N LYS A 65 -9.09 -2.22 10.73
CA LYS A 65 -10.05 -3.24 10.29
C LYS A 65 -11.10 -3.47 11.39
N VAL A 66 -12.38 -3.51 11.00
CA VAL A 66 -13.51 -3.86 11.88
C VAL A 66 -13.62 -5.37 12.03
#